data_AF-C3MS63-F1
#
_entry.id   AF-C3MS63-F1
#
_cell.length_a   1.000
_cell.length_b   1.000
_cell.length_c   1.000
_cell.angle_alpha   90.00
_cell.angle_beta   90.00
_cell.angle_gamma   90.00
#
_symmetry.space_group_name_H-M   'P 1'
#
loop_
_entity.id
_entity.type
_entity.pdbx_description
1 polymer ?
#
loop_
_entity_poly.entity_id
_entity_poly.type
_entity_poly.pdbx_seq_one_letter_code
_entity_poly.pdbx_strand_id
1 'polypeptide(L)'
;MIEETTLIYAEDFKSLLDLENSYKLYKLSNIKKLDFGYICYLTIFRLKVECICKPRKDGLDIIEKNGRFIINITFQKESEERINVKISYRGILEKLLSSIANSIRKNLEEYSKYLVRKQKVENNLRISTLKPDKVVDLRGEECPVPEITLKRELMKANRGEIIEALTDNPAAVAHTIPEIIKLFNCRYEVLKYEDYVSFRILVLSNTINTDEYVKVIKEFNEARIRELIGDKKFMSFLYTYFVKFHKVEKVNDFKNYRFNCEKDICLVSSAPLGRGWLFTGLIKSNKMVCARIDTENETLLDYQALEYLKKLAGETNVMYLSLD
;
A
#
# COMPACT_ATOMS: atom_id res chain seq x y z
N MET A 1 18.00 35.11 -7.68
CA MET A 1 18.09 33.74 -7.13
C MET A 1 19.34 33.72 -6.28
N ILE A 2 19.22 33.52 -4.97
CA ILE A 2 20.36 33.53 -4.05
C ILE A 2 20.80 32.10 -3.84
N GLU A 3 22.10 31.87 -3.71
CA GLU A 3 22.72 30.55 -3.73
C GLU A 3 23.71 30.40 -2.57
N GLU A 4 23.67 29.22 -1.94
CA GLU A 4 24.62 28.74 -0.95
C GLU A 4 25.24 27.45 -1.49
N THR A 5 26.52 27.22 -1.25
CA THR A 5 27.21 26.00 -1.68
C THR A 5 27.91 25.32 -0.52
N THR A 6 27.99 23.99 -0.56
CA THR A 6 28.79 23.20 0.37
C THR A 6 29.33 21.94 -0.28
N LEU A 7 30.39 21.37 0.30
CA LEU A 7 31.01 20.13 -0.13
C LEU A 7 30.70 19.02 0.88
N ILE A 8 30.28 17.86 0.38
CA ILE A 8 30.13 16.63 1.17
C ILE A 8 31.04 15.53 0.62
N TYR A 9 31.51 14.66 1.52
CA TYR A 9 32.43 13.55 1.19
C TYR A 9 31.66 12.22 1.16
N ALA A 10 31.51 11.65 -0.03
CA ALA A 10 30.54 10.61 -0.33
C ALA A 10 30.73 10.00 -1.74
N GLU A 11 30.53 8.68 -1.88
CA GLU A 11 30.57 7.98 -3.19
C GLU A 11 29.34 8.34 -4.08
N ASP A 12 28.17 8.49 -3.44
CA ASP A 12 26.91 8.90 -4.07
C ASP A 12 26.02 9.71 -3.10
N PHE A 13 24.92 10.27 -3.60
CA PHE A 13 23.95 11.03 -2.80
C PHE A 13 22.55 10.38 -2.77
N LYS A 14 22.41 9.11 -3.15
CA LYS A 14 21.08 8.46 -3.26
C LYS A 14 20.36 8.43 -1.92
N SER A 15 21.07 8.13 -0.83
CA SER A 15 20.50 8.12 0.51
C SER A 15 20.08 9.51 1.00
N LEU A 16 20.64 10.59 0.44
CA LEU A 16 20.23 11.96 0.75
C LEU A 16 18.91 12.32 0.08
N LEU A 17 18.57 11.68 -1.04
CA LEU A 17 17.29 11.86 -1.74
C LEU A 17 16.14 11.04 -1.12
N ASP A 18 16.45 10.04 -0.29
CA ASP A 18 15.47 9.24 0.44
C ASP A 18 14.93 9.99 1.66
N LEU A 19 13.92 10.83 1.43
CA LEU A 19 13.34 11.71 2.45
C LEU A 19 12.76 10.95 3.65
N GLU A 20 12.35 9.68 3.52
CA GLU A 20 11.86 8.91 4.66
C GLU A 20 12.95 8.74 5.74
N ASN A 21 14.21 8.73 5.33
CA ASN A 21 15.37 8.60 6.22
C ASN A 21 16.15 9.91 6.40
N SER A 22 16.15 10.80 5.40
CA SER A 22 17.00 12.00 5.37
C SER A 22 16.29 13.30 5.74
N TYR A 23 14.96 13.31 5.94
CA TYR A 23 14.16 14.54 6.09
C TYR A 23 14.67 15.55 7.11
N LYS A 24 15.29 15.08 8.22
CA LYS A 24 15.82 15.94 9.27
C LYS A 24 16.96 16.83 8.78
N LEU A 25 17.75 16.36 7.81
CA LEU A 25 18.82 17.16 7.20
C LEU A 25 18.27 18.44 6.57
N TYR A 26 17.05 18.35 6.02
CA TYR A 26 16.36 19.44 5.34
C TYR A 26 15.42 20.24 6.24
N LYS A 27 15.48 20.04 7.57
CA LYS A 27 14.58 20.65 8.57
C LYS A 27 13.09 20.35 8.34
N LEU A 28 12.80 19.25 7.67
CA LEU A 28 11.45 18.81 7.42
C LEU A 28 10.93 18.00 8.60
N SER A 29 9.62 17.79 8.64
CA SER A 29 8.93 16.93 9.60
C SER A 29 7.58 16.48 9.03
N ASN A 30 6.98 15.45 9.63
CA ASN A 30 5.69 14.91 9.23
C ASN A 30 5.62 14.54 7.74
N ILE A 31 6.59 13.75 7.29
CA ILE A 31 6.72 13.32 5.89
C ILE A 31 5.55 12.40 5.52
N LYS A 32 4.70 12.86 4.61
CA LYS A 32 3.60 12.09 4.01
C LYS A 32 3.86 11.96 2.53
N LYS A 33 3.88 10.73 2.01
CA LYS A 33 4.20 10.45 0.60
C LYS A 33 3.01 10.78 -0.31
N LEU A 34 3.32 11.33 -1.49
CA LEU A 34 2.41 11.61 -2.60
C LEU A 34 2.98 11.02 -3.90
N ASP A 35 2.17 10.91 -4.95
CA ASP A 35 2.56 10.38 -6.27
C ASP A 35 3.73 11.14 -6.90
N PHE A 36 3.80 12.43 -6.62
CA PHE A 36 4.77 13.36 -7.22
C PHE A 36 5.79 13.91 -6.21
N GLY A 37 5.85 13.36 -5.00
CA GLY A 37 6.73 13.85 -3.94
C GLY A 37 6.19 13.57 -2.54
N TYR A 38 6.22 14.58 -1.67
CA TYR A 38 5.83 14.46 -0.28
C TYR A 38 5.15 15.74 0.20
N ILE A 39 4.11 15.63 1.03
CA ILE A 39 3.66 16.71 1.92
C ILE A 39 4.47 16.63 3.20
N CYS A 40 4.94 17.78 3.68
CA CYS A 40 5.75 17.87 4.88
C CYS A 40 5.64 19.25 5.52
N TYR A 41 6.17 19.40 6.73
CA TYR A 41 6.35 20.69 7.38
C TYR A 41 7.81 21.09 7.43
N LEU A 42 8.16 22.22 6.80
CA LEU A 42 9.45 22.87 6.97
C LEU A 42 9.45 23.66 8.29
N THR A 43 10.44 23.38 9.15
CA THR A 43 10.58 24.08 10.42
C THR A 43 11.37 25.37 10.26
N ILE A 44 10.69 26.49 10.48
CA ILE A 44 11.25 27.83 10.42
C ILE A 44 11.15 28.46 11.81
N PHE A 45 12.26 28.45 12.55
CA PHE A 45 12.27 28.88 13.94
C PHE A 45 11.27 28.05 14.78
N ARG A 46 10.22 28.66 15.35
CA ARG A 46 9.12 27.96 16.04
C ARG A 46 7.89 27.69 15.15
N LEU A 47 7.92 28.15 13.90
CA LEU A 47 6.83 27.98 12.95
C LEU A 47 7.03 26.71 12.11
N LYS A 48 5.92 26.05 11.77
CA LYS A 48 5.87 24.93 10.83
C LYS A 48 5.10 25.38 9.60
N VAL A 49 5.75 25.33 8.45
CA VAL A 49 5.14 25.73 7.17
C VAL A 49 4.93 24.49 6.31
N GLU A 50 3.70 24.28 5.86
CA GLU A 50 3.37 23.15 4.98
C GLU A 50 4.01 23.35 3.61
N CYS A 51 4.76 22.33 3.17
CA CYS A 51 5.51 22.34 1.93
C CYS A 51 5.28 21.03 1.17
N ILE A 52 5.36 21.12 -0.14
CA ILE A 52 5.52 19.99 -1.04
C ILE A 52 7.02 19.80 -1.27
N CYS A 53 7.54 18.64 -0.91
CA CYS A 53 8.93 18.26 -1.18
C CYS A 53 8.98 17.28 -2.36
N LYS A 54 9.72 17.61 -3.42
CA LYS A 54 9.83 16.79 -4.64
C LYS A 54 11.27 16.37 -4.88
N PRO A 55 11.64 15.11 -4.62
CA PRO A 55 12.93 14.58 -5.06
C PRO A 55 13.03 14.60 -6.60
N ARG A 56 14.19 14.97 -7.09
CA ARG A 56 14.62 14.89 -8.49
C ARG A 56 15.80 13.93 -8.61
N LYS A 57 16.20 13.62 -9.84
CA LYS A 57 17.36 12.76 -10.12
C LYS A 57 18.66 13.25 -9.47
N ASP A 58 18.82 14.57 -9.36
CA ASP A 58 20.03 15.25 -8.93
C ASP A 58 19.80 16.18 -7.73
N GLY A 59 18.67 16.06 -7.02
CA GLY A 59 18.32 17.10 -6.06
C GLY A 59 16.94 16.93 -5.45
N LEU A 60 16.49 17.96 -4.74
CA LEU A 60 15.12 18.04 -4.26
C LEU A 60 14.61 19.49 -4.28
N ASP A 61 13.30 19.65 -4.44
CA ASP A 61 12.60 20.92 -4.31
C ASP A 61 11.78 20.93 -3.03
N ILE A 62 11.86 22.00 -2.25
CA ILE A 62 10.94 22.29 -1.16
C ILE A 62 10.12 23.50 -1.58
N ILE A 63 8.84 23.29 -1.85
CA ILE A 63 7.92 24.28 -2.39
C ILE A 63 6.87 24.57 -1.31
N GLU A 64 6.74 25.81 -0.87
CA GLU A 64 5.64 26.17 0.03
C GLU A 64 4.29 25.94 -0.66
N LYS A 65 3.29 25.43 0.07
CA LYS A 65 2.01 24.98 -0.52
C LYS A 65 1.32 26.03 -1.41
N ASN A 66 1.40 27.32 -1.07
CA ASN A 66 0.82 28.42 -1.84
C ASN A 66 1.82 29.08 -2.81
N GLY A 67 2.99 28.45 -3.04
CA GLY A 67 4.02 28.93 -3.95
C GLY A 67 4.77 30.18 -3.47
N ARG A 68 4.66 30.56 -2.19
CA ARG A 68 5.26 31.79 -1.66
C ARG A 68 6.79 31.77 -1.66
N PHE A 69 7.38 30.57 -1.57
CA PHE A 69 8.80 30.36 -1.72
C PHE A 69 9.12 28.98 -2.27
N ILE A 70 10.33 28.85 -2.80
CA ILE A 70 10.92 27.60 -3.27
C ILE A 70 12.38 27.56 -2.80
N ILE A 71 12.81 26.40 -2.29
CA ILE A 71 14.20 26.06 -2.03
C ILE A 71 14.56 24.88 -2.93
N ASN A 72 15.56 25.07 -3.81
CA ASN A 72 16.09 24.02 -4.67
C ASN A 72 17.43 23.56 -4.11
N ILE A 73 17.58 22.26 -3.92
CA ILE A 73 18.86 21.64 -3.51
C ILE A 73 19.30 20.75 -4.67
N THR A 74 20.56 20.89 -5.10
CA THR A 74 21.14 20.14 -6.22
C THR A 74 22.46 19.53 -5.79
N PHE A 75 22.63 18.24 -6.04
CA PHE A 75 23.83 17.45 -5.80
C PHE A 75 24.57 17.23 -7.11
N GLN A 76 25.82 17.65 -7.17
CA GLN A 76 26.68 17.52 -8.35
C GLN A 76 27.93 16.74 -7.95
N LYS A 77 28.15 15.58 -8.59
CA LYS A 77 29.34 14.78 -8.34
C LYS A 77 30.56 15.52 -8.90
N GLU A 78 31.51 15.86 -8.03
CA GLU A 78 32.74 16.58 -8.37
C GLU A 78 33.90 15.58 -8.59
N SER A 79 33.95 14.52 -7.80
CA SER A 79 34.87 13.38 -7.97
C SER A 79 34.24 12.09 -7.46
N GLU A 80 34.98 10.98 -7.47
CA GLU A 80 34.48 9.69 -6.95
C GLU A 80 34.00 9.75 -5.50
N GLU A 81 34.60 10.62 -4.68
CA GLU A 81 34.31 10.74 -3.24
C GLU A 81 33.82 12.13 -2.83
N ARG A 82 33.54 13.03 -3.79
CA ARG A 82 33.16 14.42 -3.51
C ARG A 82 31.92 14.82 -4.27
N ILE A 83 30.98 15.43 -3.56
CA ILE A 83 29.73 15.95 -4.11
C ILE A 83 29.60 17.41 -3.67
N ASN A 84 29.49 18.29 -4.66
CA ASN A 84 29.13 19.68 -4.45
C ASN A 84 27.61 19.79 -4.31
N VAL A 85 27.16 20.48 -3.26
CA VAL A 85 25.74 20.72 -2.99
C VAL A 85 25.45 22.19 -3.16
N LYS A 86 24.53 22.49 -4.07
CA LYS A 86 24.04 23.84 -4.34
C LYS A 86 22.63 24.00 -3.79
N ILE A 87 22.43 24.97 -2.92
CA ILE A 87 21.14 25.32 -2.32
C ILE A 87 20.75 26.70 -2.84
N SER A 88 19.77 26.77 -3.73
CA SER A 88 19.21 28.03 -4.21
C SER A 88 17.81 28.26 -3.67
N TYR A 89 17.42 29.52 -3.52
CA TYR A 89 16.09 29.86 -3.02
C TYR A 89 15.55 31.15 -3.64
N ARG A 90 14.22 31.26 -3.65
CA ARG A 90 13.47 32.44 -4.08
C ARG A 90 12.14 32.54 -3.33
N GLY A 91 11.68 33.77 -3.04
CA GLY A 91 10.38 34.01 -2.41
C GLY A 91 10.32 35.34 -1.64
N ILE A 92 9.15 35.65 -1.06
CA ILE A 92 8.85 36.94 -0.42
C ILE A 92 9.70 37.21 0.85
N LEU A 93 10.28 36.16 1.46
CA LEU A 93 10.98 36.24 2.75
C LEU A 93 12.47 35.84 2.64
N GLU A 94 13.22 36.49 1.76
CA GLU A 94 14.60 36.11 1.42
C GLU A 94 15.55 35.94 2.62
N LYS A 95 15.52 36.88 3.59
CA LYS A 95 16.38 36.77 4.80
C LYS A 95 16.06 35.56 5.67
N LEU A 96 14.80 35.12 5.67
CA LEU A 96 14.39 33.93 6.41
C LEU A 96 14.85 32.67 5.67
N LEU A 97 14.69 32.68 4.34
CA LEU A 97 15.15 31.60 3.46
C LEU A 97 16.66 31.42 3.50
N SER A 98 17.45 32.51 3.59
CA SER A 98 18.91 32.41 3.74
C SER A 98 19.31 31.72 5.04
N SER A 99 18.64 32.03 6.15
CA SER A 99 18.87 31.36 7.44
C SER A 99 18.54 29.86 7.37
N ILE A 100 17.44 29.50 6.70
CA ILE A 100 17.04 28.11 6.48
C ILE A 100 18.06 27.40 5.60
N ALA A 101 18.43 27.99 4.46
CA ALA A 101 19.40 27.44 3.53
C ALA A 101 20.76 27.18 4.21
N ASN A 102 21.24 28.14 5.01
CA ASN A 102 22.47 27.97 5.79
C ASN A 102 22.35 26.87 6.87
N SER A 103 21.17 26.72 7.48
CA SER A 103 20.94 25.64 8.44
C SER A 103 20.90 24.27 7.76
N ILE A 104 20.29 24.16 6.57
CA ILE A 104 20.31 22.93 5.77
C ILE A 104 21.74 22.62 5.33
N ARG A 105 22.48 23.64 4.87
CA ARG A 105 23.90 23.54 4.49
C ARG A 105 24.72 22.92 5.62
N LYS A 106 24.63 23.48 6.83
CA LYS A 106 25.33 22.97 8.03
C LYS A 106 24.93 21.54 8.38
N ASN A 107 23.63 21.22 8.31
CA ASN A 107 23.15 19.86 8.58
C ASN A 107 23.74 18.85 7.57
N LEU A 108 23.81 19.22 6.29
CA LEU A 108 24.41 18.38 5.25
C LEU A 108 25.92 18.21 5.47
N GLU A 109 26.65 19.28 5.81
CA GLU A 109 28.08 19.21 6.15
C GLU A 109 28.35 18.26 7.32
N GLU A 110 27.56 18.37 8.39
CA GLU A 110 27.85 17.67 9.64
C GLU A 110 27.35 16.22 9.63
N TYR A 111 26.15 16.00 9.08
CA TYR A 111 25.41 14.76 9.27
C TYR A 111 25.28 13.88 8.02
N SER A 112 25.57 14.38 6.82
CA SER A 112 25.47 13.56 5.59
C SER A 112 26.33 12.29 5.66
N LYS A 113 27.51 12.37 6.28
CA LYS A 113 28.43 11.23 6.45
C LYS A 113 27.79 10.02 7.15
N TYR A 114 26.80 10.21 8.02
CA TYR A 114 26.13 9.11 8.72
C TYR A 114 25.09 8.39 7.84
N LEU A 115 24.59 9.06 6.81
CA LEU A 115 23.67 8.47 5.83
C LEU A 115 24.39 7.91 4.61
N VAL A 116 25.60 8.40 4.31
CA VAL A 116 26.34 8.02 3.10
C VAL A 116 27.47 7.03 3.36
N ARG A 117 28.12 7.05 4.54
CA ARG A 117 29.02 5.94 4.89
C ARG A 117 28.18 4.69 5.02
N LYS A 118 28.46 3.72 4.13
CA LYS A 118 27.95 2.34 4.17
C LYS A 118 27.80 1.88 5.62
N GLN A 119 26.59 2.01 6.18
CA GLN A 119 26.17 0.97 7.09
C GLN A 119 26.21 -0.28 6.23
N LYS A 120 27.13 -1.16 6.60
CA LYS A 120 27.22 -2.54 6.14
C LYS A 120 25.96 -3.24 6.65
N VAL A 121 24.80 -2.84 6.15
CA VAL A 121 23.52 -3.48 6.44
C VAL A 121 23.44 -4.65 5.48
N GLU A 122 23.54 -5.83 6.07
CA GLU A 122 23.18 -7.12 5.48
C GLU A 122 22.01 -6.97 4.51
N ASN A 123 22.15 -7.55 3.32
CA ASN A 123 21.17 -7.60 2.22
C ASN A 123 19.70 -7.41 2.64
N ASN A 124 19.28 -6.15 2.77
CA ASN A 124 17.88 -5.74 2.86
C ASN A 124 17.53 -5.11 1.52
N LEU A 125 17.34 -5.96 0.50
CA LEU A 125 16.85 -5.53 -0.81
C LEU A 125 15.57 -4.71 -0.62
N ARG A 126 15.65 -3.39 -0.80
CA ARG A 126 14.47 -2.53 -0.77
C ARG A 126 13.74 -2.63 -2.10
N ILE A 127 12.66 -3.40 -2.14
CA ILE A 127 11.88 -3.68 -3.36
C ILE A 127 11.38 -2.38 -3.98
N SER A 128 10.99 -1.41 -3.15
CA SER A 128 10.54 -0.06 -3.55
C SER A 128 11.56 0.75 -4.34
N THR A 129 12.86 0.43 -4.28
CA THR A 129 13.90 1.13 -5.05
C THR A 129 14.06 0.60 -6.47
N LEU A 130 13.48 -0.57 -6.75
CA LEU A 130 13.53 -1.20 -8.05
C LEU A 130 12.34 -0.74 -8.90
N LYS A 131 12.56 -0.60 -10.21
CA LYS A 131 11.48 -0.26 -11.14
C LYS A 131 10.50 -1.44 -11.21
N PRO A 132 9.18 -1.21 -11.12
CA PRO A 132 8.21 -2.27 -11.34
C PRO A 132 8.24 -2.72 -12.81
N ASP A 133 8.20 -4.03 -13.02
CA ASP A 133 7.99 -4.62 -14.34
C ASP A 133 6.53 -4.46 -14.77
N LYS A 134 5.60 -4.48 -13.79
CA LYS A 134 4.18 -4.27 -14.01
C LYS A 134 3.53 -3.46 -12.90
N VAL A 135 2.62 -2.57 -13.28
CA VAL A 135 1.74 -1.84 -12.35
C VAL A 135 0.31 -2.33 -12.53
N VAL A 136 -0.35 -2.65 -11.43
CA VAL A 136 -1.73 -3.11 -11.34
C VAL A 136 -2.49 -2.08 -10.52
N ASP A 137 -3.32 -1.27 -11.18
CA ASP A 137 -4.13 -0.25 -10.53
C ASP A 137 -5.48 -0.85 -10.10
N LEU A 138 -5.72 -0.91 -8.79
CA LEU A 138 -6.91 -1.46 -8.14
C LEU A 138 -7.62 -0.38 -7.31
N ARG A 139 -7.34 0.90 -7.55
CA ARG A 139 -8.02 2.00 -6.88
C ARG A 139 -9.44 2.14 -7.40
N GLY A 140 -10.38 2.44 -6.50
CA GLY A 140 -11.81 2.51 -6.79
C GLY A 140 -12.50 1.14 -6.92
N GLU A 141 -11.77 0.03 -6.76
CA GLU A 141 -12.31 -1.32 -6.88
C GLU A 141 -12.82 -1.88 -5.54
N GLU A 142 -13.98 -2.54 -5.58
CA GLU A 142 -14.61 -3.18 -4.43
C GLU A 142 -14.17 -4.65 -4.28
N CYS A 143 -14.12 -5.13 -3.03
CA CYS A 143 -13.85 -6.55 -2.78
C CYS A 143 -14.95 -7.42 -3.44
N PRO A 144 -14.62 -8.51 -4.16
CA PRO A 144 -13.30 -9.17 -4.25
C PRO A 144 -12.50 -8.89 -5.52
N VAL A 145 -12.80 -7.80 -6.24
CA VAL A 145 -12.14 -7.49 -7.52
C VAL A 145 -10.62 -7.25 -7.36
N PRO A 146 -10.11 -6.50 -6.36
CA PRO A 146 -8.68 -6.36 -6.12
C PRO A 146 -7.96 -7.70 -5.94
N GLU A 147 -8.56 -8.61 -5.19
CA GLU A 147 -8.01 -9.92 -4.84
C GLU A 147 -7.88 -10.82 -6.07
N ILE A 148 -8.95 -10.91 -6.86
CA ILE A 148 -8.99 -11.73 -8.08
C ILE A 148 -7.98 -11.20 -9.10
N THR A 149 -7.95 -9.88 -9.28
CA THR A 149 -7.07 -9.23 -10.25
C THR A 149 -5.60 -9.42 -9.86
N LEU A 150 -5.24 -9.14 -8.61
CA LEU A 150 -3.87 -9.32 -8.12
C LEU A 150 -3.41 -10.79 -8.25
N LYS A 151 -4.26 -11.76 -7.90
CA LYS A 151 -3.93 -13.18 -8.06
C LYS A 151 -3.63 -13.54 -9.51
N ARG A 152 -4.49 -13.12 -10.44
CA ARG A 152 -4.30 -13.39 -11.88
C ARG A 152 -2.97 -12.84 -12.38
N GLU A 153 -2.57 -11.68 -11.86
CA GLU A 153 -1.30 -11.07 -12.21
C GLU A 153 -0.10 -11.80 -11.59
N LEU A 154 -0.17 -12.21 -10.33
CA LEU A 154 0.87 -13.02 -9.68
C LEU A 154 1.05 -14.39 -10.34
N MET A 155 -0.02 -15.02 -10.85
CA MET A 155 0.07 -16.29 -11.59
C MET A 155 0.76 -16.14 -12.95
N LYS A 156 0.58 -14.99 -13.62
CA LYS A 156 1.17 -14.72 -14.93
C LYS A 156 2.61 -14.23 -14.84
N ALA A 157 2.99 -13.68 -13.69
CA ALA A 157 4.31 -13.13 -13.49
C ALA A 157 5.40 -14.20 -13.45
N ASN A 158 6.58 -13.81 -13.90
CA ASN A 158 7.78 -14.63 -13.81
C ASN A 158 8.47 -14.43 -12.45
N ARG A 159 9.20 -15.44 -12.00
CA ARG A 159 10.03 -15.32 -10.79
C ARG A 159 11.09 -14.23 -11.00
N GLY A 160 11.22 -13.35 -10.01
CA GLY A 160 12.11 -12.19 -10.06
C GLY A 160 11.44 -10.91 -10.57
N GLU A 161 10.26 -10.99 -11.18
CA GLU A 161 9.52 -9.79 -11.58
C GLU A 161 8.99 -9.03 -10.36
N ILE A 162 8.85 -7.72 -10.55
CA ILE A 162 8.35 -6.78 -9.56
C ILE A 162 7.00 -6.26 -10.01
N ILE A 163 5.97 -6.62 -9.25
CA ILE A 163 4.61 -6.11 -9.45
C ILE A 163 4.34 -5.01 -8.42
N GLU A 164 3.85 -3.88 -8.88
CA GLU A 164 3.28 -2.84 -8.03
C GLU A 164 1.76 -2.91 -8.07
N ALA A 165 1.11 -3.15 -6.93
CA ALA A 165 -0.34 -3.09 -6.81
C ALA A 165 -0.78 -1.84 -6.04
N LEU A 166 -1.60 -1.00 -6.65
CA LEU A 166 -2.13 0.24 -6.05
C LEU A 166 -3.56 -0.01 -5.59
N THR A 167 -3.91 0.32 -4.36
CA THR A 167 -5.29 0.18 -3.86
C THR A 167 -5.63 1.24 -2.82
N ASP A 168 -6.85 1.73 -2.86
CA ASP A 168 -7.44 2.62 -1.85
C ASP A 168 -8.43 1.87 -0.95
N ASN A 169 -8.66 0.58 -1.20
CA ASN A 169 -9.59 -0.26 -0.46
C ASN A 169 -8.97 -0.73 0.88
N PRO A 170 -9.47 -0.25 2.03
CA PRO A 170 -8.79 -0.49 3.31
C PRO A 170 -8.97 -1.91 3.84
N ALA A 171 -10.08 -2.57 3.51
CA ALA A 171 -10.26 -3.99 3.82
C ALA A 171 -9.26 -4.84 3.05
N ALA A 172 -9.02 -4.49 1.77
CA ALA A 172 -8.05 -5.20 0.95
C ALA A 172 -6.62 -5.03 1.49
N VAL A 173 -6.27 -3.81 1.88
CA VAL A 173 -4.98 -3.48 2.50
C VAL A 173 -4.76 -4.22 3.82
N ALA A 174 -5.78 -4.30 4.67
CA ALA A 174 -5.64 -4.84 6.03
C ALA A 174 -5.70 -6.37 6.08
N HIS A 175 -6.47 -7.01 5.20
CA HIS A 175 -6.86 -8.42 5.39
C HIS A 175 -6.54 -9.34 4.22
N THR A 176 -6.70 -8.92 2.97
CA THR A 176 -6.69 -9.86 1.83
C THR A 176 -5.42 -9.79 1.00
N ILE A 177 -5.00 -8.60 0.54
CA ILE A 177 -3.82 -8.43 -0.33
C ILE A 177 -2.54 -8.98 0.33
N PRO A 178 -2.21 -8.66 1.60
CA PRO A 178 -1.04 -9.23 2.27
C PRO A 178 -1.06 -10.76 2.30
N GLU A 179 -2.24 -11.36 2.49
CA GLU A 179 -2.39 -12.81 2.59
C GLU A 179 -2.30 -13.50 1.23
N ILE A 180 -2.82 -12.86 0.17
CA ILE A 180 -2.60 -13.31 -1.22
C ILE A 180 -1.11 -13.30 -1.54
N ILE A 181 -0.39 -12.21 -1.24
CA ILE A 181 1.06 -12.13 -1.49
C ILE A 181 1.80 -13.26 -0.75
N LYS A 182 1.42 -13.56 0.50
CA LYS A 182 1.98 -14.67 1.28
C LYS A 182 1.63 -16.04 0.69
N LEU A 183 0.43 -16.23 0.14
CA LEU A 183 0.04 -17.48 -0.55
C LEU A 183 0.99 -17.79 -1.72
N PHE A 184 1.41 -16.76 -2.46
CA PHE A 184 2.39 -16.89 -3.54
C PHE A 184 3.85 -16.90 -3.05
N ASN A 185 4.10 -17.00 -1.73
CA ASN A 185 5.43 -16.96 -1.13
C ASN A 185 6.28 -15.77 -1.60
N CYS A 186 5.64 -14.64 -1.92
CA CYS A 186 6.30 -13.45 -2.43
C CYS A 186 6.83 -12.58 -1.28
N ARG A 187 7.81 -11.73 -1.56
CA ARG A 187 8.21 -10.65 -0.65
C ARG A 187 7.52 -9.36 -1.04
N TYR A 188 7.20 -8.51 -0.07
CA TYR A 188 6.61 -7.22 -0.39
C TYR A 188 7.01 -6.12 0.58
N GLU A 189 6.92 -4.88 0.08
CA GLU A 189 6.96 -3.66 0.86
C GLU A 189 5.65 -2.88 0.69
N VAL A 190 5.21 -2.22 1.76
CA VAL A 190 3.99 -1.40 1.75
C VAL A 190 4.37 0.07 1.82
N LEU A 191 4.00 0.81 0.80
CA LEU A 191 4.18 2.26 0.71
C LEU A 191 2.82 2.92 0.92
N LYS A 192 2.68 3.72 1.97
CA LYS A 192 1.44 4.44 2.28
C LYS A 192 1.49 5.83 1.66
N TYR A 193 0.54 6.11 0.77
CA TYR A 193 0.26 7.45 0.26
C TYR A 193 -0.93 8.03 1.03
N GLU A 194 -1.26 9.29 0.77
CA GLU A 194 -2.37 9.96 1.47
C GLU A 194 -3.74 9.36 1.12
N ASP A 195 -3.93 9.01 -0.14
CA ASP A 195 -5.19 8.60 -0.76
C ASP A 195 -5.23 7.11 -1.13
N TYR A 196 -4.08 6.44 -1.24
CA TYR A 196 -4.00 5.00 -1.50
C TYR A 196 -2.76 4.34 -0.88
N VAL A 197 -2.64 3.03 -1.05
CA VAL A 197 -1.51 2.20 -0.62
C VAL A 197 -0.93 1.48 -1.83
N SER A 198 0.40 1.44 -1.92
CA SER A 198 1.14 0.67 -2.94
C SER A 198 1.82 -0.54 -2.30
N PHE A 199 1.55 -1.72 -2.83
CA PHE A 199 2.28 -2.95 -2.51
C PHE A 199 3.35 -3.20 -3.58
N ARG A 200 4.61 -3.12 -3.20
CA ARG A 200 5.77 -3.46 -4.04
C ARG A 200 6.12 -4.91 -3.82
N ILE A 201 5.81 -5.77 -4.79
CA ILE A 201 5.85 -7.23 -4.64
C ILE A 201 6.98 -7.79 -5.50
N LEU A 202 7.92 -8.49 -4.88
CA LEU A 202 8.92 -9.32 -5.58
C LEU A 202 8.39 -10.75 -5.67
N VAL A 203 8.17 -11.21 -6.90
CA VAL A 203 7.62 -12.53 -7.18
C VAL A 203 8.68 -13.60 -6.97
N LEU A 204 8.53 -14.41 -5.92
CA LEU A 204 9.42 -15.56 -5.67
C LEU A 204 8.82 -16.88 -6.15
N SER A 205 7.49 -16.97 -6.17
CA SER A 205 6.73 -18.10 -6.72
C SER A 205 5.46 -17.57 -7.39
N ASN A 206 5.13 -18.14 -8.54
CA ASN A 206 3.87 -17.92 -9.26
C ASN A 206 2.91 -19.13 -9.09
N THR A 207 3.30 -20.10 -8.27
CA THR A 207 2.50 -21.27 -7.90
C THR A 207 2.10 -21.20 -6.43
N ILE A 208 0.86 -21.58 -6.13
CA ILE A 208 0.32 -21.69 -4.77
C ILE A 208 0.17 -23.17 -4.42
N ASN A 209 0.60 -23.59 -3.23
CA ASN A 209 0.23 -24.91 -2.72
C ASN A 209 -1.07 -24.79 -1.90
N THR A 210 -2.20 -25.07 -2.56
CA THR A 210 -3.55 -25.06 -1.95
C THR A 210 -4.27 -26.40 -2.10
N ASP A 211 -3.54 -27.49 -2.33
CA ASP A 211 -4.12 -28.79 -2.67
C ASP A 211 -5.08 -29.30 -1.59
N GLU A 212 -4.76 -29.08 -0.31
CA GLU A 212 -5.65 -29.39 0.81
C GLU A 212 -6.96 -28.60 0.70
N TYR A 213 -6.89 -27.29 0.48
CA TYR A 213 -8.09 -26.44 0.38
C TYR A 213 -8.94 -26.78 -0.84
N VAL A 214 -8.30 -27.08 -1.98
CA VAL A 214 -8.98 -27.53 -3.20
C VAL A 214 -9.72 -28.84 -2.92
N LYS A 215 -9.07 -29.80 -2.25
CA LYS A 215 -9.70 -31.07 -1.87
C LYS A 215 -10.91 -30.85 -0.97
N VAL A 216 -10.78 -30.00 0.06
CA VAL A 216 -11.87 -29.66 1.00
C VAL A 216 -13.09 -29.09 0.28
N ILE A 217 -12.89 -28.18 -0.69
CA ILE A 217 -14.00 -27.60 -1.45
C ILE A 217 -14.60 -28.60 -2.44
N LYS A 218 -13.77 -29.40 -3.14
CA LYS A 218 -14.26 -30.41 -4.11
C LYS A 218 -15.08 -31.51 -3.46
N GLU A 219 -14.63 -32.01 -2.30
CA GLU A 219 -15.35 -33.01 -1.51
C GLU A 219 -16.50 -32.40 -0.71
N PHE A 220 -16.56 -31.06 -0.65
CA PHE A 220 -17.49 -30.28 0.15
C PHE A 220 -17.57 -30.77 1.60
N ASN A 221 -16.42 -30.88 2.26
CA ASN A 221 -16.36 -31.28 3.66
C ASN A 221 -16.80 -30.11 4.56
N GLU A 222 -18.09 -30.03 4.86
CA GLU A 222 -18.69 -28.92 5.64
C GLU A 222 -18.01 -28.68 6.99
N ALA A 223 -17.69 -29.76 7.72
CA ALA A 223 -17.03 -29.65 9.02
C ALA A 223 -15.67 -28.95 8.87
N ARG A 224 -14.87 -29.39 7.91
CA ARG A 224 -13.56 -28.80 7.65
C ARG A 224 -13.65 -27.37 7.11
N ILE A 225 -14.65 -27.06 6.26
CA ILE A 225 -14.90 -25.70 5.77
C ILE A 225 -15.19 -24.75 6.94
N ARG A 226 -16.03 -25.16 7.89
CA ARG A 226 -16.36 -24.36 9.08
C ARG A 226 -15.15 -24.14 9.99
N GLU A 227 -14.26 -25.12 10.12
CA GLU A 227 -13.00 -24.93 10.85
C GLU A 227 -12.08 -23.92 10.15
N LEU A 228 -11.99 -24.01 8.82
CA LEU A 228 -11.05 -23.23 8.03
C LEU A 228 -11.52 -21.80 7.74
N ILE A 229 -12.81 -21.49 7.81
CA ILE A 229 -13.30 -20.14 7.46
C ILE A 229 -12.69 -19.03 8.35
N GLY A 230 -12.27 -19.36 9.58
CA GLY A 230 -11.52 -18.45 10.45
C GLY A 230 -10.07 -18.18 10.00
N ASP A 231 -9.48 -19.06 9.19
CA ASP A 231 -8.12 -18.91 8.65
C ASP A 231 -8.11 -17.89 7.50
N LYS A 232 -7.26 -16.87 7.64
CA LYS A 232 -7.07 -15.83 6.62
C LYS A 232 -6.51 -16.37 5.29
N LYS A 233 -5.68 -17.42 5.34
CA LYS A 233 -5.15 -18.09 4.15
C LYS A 233 -6.24 -18.81 3.40
N PHE A 234 -7.14 -19.50 4.11
CA PHE A 234 -8.29 -20.16 3.50
C PHE A 234 -9.27 -19.14 2.90
N MET A 235 -9.57 -18.05 3.61
CA MET A 235 -10.40 -16.96 3.07
C MET A 235 -9.79 -16.38 1.78
N SER A 236 -8.49 -16.10 1.79
CA SER A 236 -7.78 -15.62 0.59
C SER A 236 -7.85 -16.66 -0.53
N PHE A 237 -7.67 -17.94 -0.20
CA PHE A 237 -7.84 -19.03 -1.16
C PHE A 237 -9.26 -19.04 -1.78
N LEU A 238 -10.32 -18.85 -0.99
CA LEU A 238 -11.69 -18.82 -1.53
C LEU A 238 -11.86 -17.73 -2.59
N TYR A 239 -11.36 -16.51 -2.34
CA TYR A 239 -11.39 -15.43 -3.34
C TYR A 239 -10.55 -15.72 -4.58
N THR A 240 -9.54 -16.57 -4.43
CA THR A 240 -8.75 -17.03 -5.57
C THR A 240 -9.38 -18.22 -6.31
N TYR A 241 -10.25 -18.98 -5.67
CA TYR A 241 -10.83 -20.21 -6.22
C TYR A 241 -12.20 -19.97 -6.86
N PHE A 242 -13.00 -19.07 -6.29
CA PHE A 242 -14.28 -18.61 -6.83
C PHE A 242 -14.08 -17.27 -7.55
N VAL A 243 -13.79 -17.31 -8.85
CA VAL A 243 -13.34 -16.13 -9.61
C VAL A 243 -14.36 -15.59 -10.63
N LYS A 244 -15.47 -16.31 -10.85
CA LYS A 244 -16.48 -15.97 -11.85
C LYS A 244 -17.68 -15.30 -11.21
N PHE A 245 -17.85 -14.00 -11.47
CA PHE A 245 -19.07 -13.28 -11.14
C PHE A 245 -20.22 -13.82 -11.99
N HIS A 246 -21.33 -14.16 -11.33
CA HIS A 246 -22.56 -14.51 -12.03
C HIS A 246 -23.75 -13.67 -11.58
N LYS A 247 -23.64 -12.98 -10.44
CA LYS A 247 -24.70 -12.12 -9.92
C LYS A 247 -24.14 -11.05 -8.99
N VAL A 248 -24.65 -9.83 -9.12
CA VAL A 248 -24.38 -8.70 -8.22
C VAL A 248 -25.73 -8.07 -7.87
N GLU A 249 -26.03 -7.98 -6.57
CA GLU A 249 -27.27 -7.38 -6.07
C GLU A 249 -26.95 -6.16 -5.21
N LYS A 250 -27.65 -5.05 -5.45
CA LYS A 250 -27.64 -3.91 -4.55
C LYS A 250 -28.57 -4.18 -3.36
N VAL A 251 -28.05 -4.01 -2.15
CA VAL A 251 -28.75 -4.29 -0.91
C VAL A 251 -28.64 -3.08 0.00
N ASN A 252 -29.78 -2.61 0.51
CA ASN A 252 -29.83 -1.45 1.42
C ASN A 252 -29.88 -1.84 2.90
N ASP A 253 -30.36 -3.05 3.18
CA ASP A 253 -30.37 -3.65 4.51
C ASP A 253 -30.29 -5.17 4.40
N PHE A 254 -29.65 -5.79 5.40
CA PHE A 254 -29.51 -7.24 5.47
C PHE A 254 -30.52 -7.91 6.39
N LYS A 255 -31.41 -7.14 7.04
CA LYS A 255 -32.30 -7.66 8.09
C LYS A 255 -33.21 -8.76 7.58
N ASN A 256 -33.74 -8.58 6.36
CA ASN A 256 -34.61 -9.54 5.69
C ASN A 256 -33.98 -10.11 4.41
N TYR A 257 -32.72 -9.79 4.14
CA TYR A 257 -32.04 -10.22 2.93
C TYR A 257 -31.82 -11.73 2.95
N ARG A 258 -32.12 -12.38 1.83
CA ARG A 258 -31.90 -13.81 1.63
C ARG A 258 -30.85 -14.00 0.56
N PHE A 259 -29.74 -14.61 0.96
CA PHE A 259 -28.74 -15.03 0.00
C PHE A 259 -29.29 -16.16 -0.85
N ASN A 260 -29.46 -15.90 -2.14
CA ASN A 260 -29.98 -16.86 -3.09
C ASN A 260 -28.99 -17.03 -4.22
N CYS A 261 -28.40 -18.23 -4.29
CA CYS A 261 -27.46 -18.57 -5.34
C CYS A 261 -28.08 -19.48 -6.39
N GLU A 262 -27.82 -19.15 -7.65
CA GLU A 262 -28.29 -19.93 -8.80
C GLU A 262 -27.42 -21.18 -9.06
N LYS A 263 -26.20 -21.22 -8.50
CA LYS A 263 -25.29 -22.37 -8.61
C LYS A 263 -25.37 -23.23 -7.35
N ASP A 264 -24.98 -24.50 -7.48
CA ASP A 264 -24.98 -25.42 -6.35
C ASP A 264 -24.04 -24.95 -5.24
N ILE A 265 -22.87 -24.40 -5.57
CA ILE A 265 -21.91 -23.85 -4.61
C ILE A 265 -21.49 -22.45 -5.03
N CYS A 266 -21.54 -21.50 -4.09
CA CYS A 266 -21.18 -20.12 -4.32
C CYS A 266 -20.43 -19.52 -3.15
N LEU A 267 -19.45 -18.70 -3.49
CA LEU A 267 -18.88 -17.74 -2.56
C LEU A 267 -19.68 -16.44 -2.68
N VAL A 268 -20.05 -15.86 -1.55
CA VAL A 268 -20.70 -14.56 -1.48
C VAL A 268 -19.79 -13.60 -0.74
N SER A 269 -19.65 -12.41 -1.29
CA SER A 269 -18.87 -11.33 -0.68
C SER A 269 -19.69 -10.05 -0.64
N SER A 270 -19.50 -9.26 0.40
CA SER A 270 -20.03 -7.89 0.47
C SER A 270 -19.16 -7.04 1.37
N ALA A 271 -18.96 -5.79 0.98
CA ALA A 271 -18.26 -4.79 1.76
C ALA A 271 -18.89 -3.41 1.48
N PRO A 272 -18.81 -2.46 2.42
CA PRO A 272 -19.24 -1.09 2.19
C PRO A 272 -18.17 -0.31 1.43
N LEU A 273 -18.60 0.59 0.55
CA LEU A 273 -17.74 1.56 -0.15
C LEU A 273 -16.85 2.39 0.81
N GLY A 274 -17.37 2.68 2.01
CA GLY A 274 -16.79 3.63 2.97
C GLY A 274 -15.93 3.04 4.10
N ARG A 275 -15.60 1.74 4.05
CA ARG A 275 -14.91 0.94 5.10
C ARG A 275 -15.82 0.47 6.24
N GLY A 276 -15.33 -0.55 6.96
CA GLY A 276 -15.83 -0.94 8.29
C GLY A 276 -15.97 -2.45 8.46
N TRP A 277 -16.34 -3.17 7.40
CA TRP A 277 -16.54 -4.62 7.46
C TRP A 277 -16.37 -5.30 6.10
N LEU A 278 -16.04 -6.59 6.11
CA LEU A 278 -16.00 -7.48 4.94
C LEU A 278 -16.71 -8.78 5.26
N PHE A 279 -17.84 -9.03 4.60
CA PHE A 279 -18.58 -10.28 4.70
C PHE A 279 -18.09 -11.28 3.66
N THR A 280 -17.89 -12.53 4.08
CA THR A 280 -17.61 -13.68 3.23
C THR A 280 -18.50 -14.85 3.66
N GLY A 281 -19.26 -15.41 2.75
CA GLY A 281 -20.12 -16.57 3.01
C GLY A 281 -19.96 -17.65 1.96
N LEU A 282 -20.00 -18.92 2.36
CA LEU A 282 -20.08 -20.04 1.42
C LEU A 282 -21.49 -20.63 1.49
N ILE A 283 -22.14 -20.72 0.33
CA ILE A 283 -23.50 -21.23 0.18
C ILE A 283 -23.45 -22.52 -0.62
N LYS A 284 -24.16 -23.54 -0.16
CA LYS A 284 -24.45 -24.75 -0.93
C LYS A 284 -25.93 -25.05 -0.97
N SER A 285 -26.46 -25.30 -2.16
CA SER A 285 -27.88 -25.59 -2.40
C SER A 285 -28.81 -24.60 -1.65
N ASN A 286 -28.51 -23.31 -1.75
CA ASN A 286 -29.20 -22.19 -1.07
C ASN A 286 -29.20 -22.20 0.46
N LYS A 287 -28.29 -22.97 1.08
CA LYS A 287 -28.05 -22.95 2.52
C LYS A 287 -26.68 -22.32 2.81
N MET A 288 -26.64 -21.39 3.76
CA MET A 288 -25.38 -20.84 4.28
C MET A 288 -24.63 -21.94 5.04
N VAL A 289 -23.45 -22.32 4.55
CA VAL A 289 -22.59 -23.35 5.13
C VAL A 289 -21.63 -22.74 6.13
N CYS A 290 -21.02 -21.62 5.79
CA CYS A 290 -20.22 -20.86 6.74
C CYS A 290 -20.31 -19.37 6.44
N ALA A 291 -20.18 -18.56 7.48
CA ALA A 291 -20.13 -17.11 7.35
C ALA A 291 -18.95 -16.54 8.14
N ARG A 292 -18.36 -15.48 7.60
CA ARG A 292 -17.32 -14.69 8.23
C ARG A 292 -17.60 -13.23 7.98
N ILE A 293 -17.40 -12.41 9.00
CA ILE A 293 -17.32 -10.97 8.84
C ILE A 293 -16.09 -10.46 9.55
N ASP A 294 -15.19 -9.84 8.80
CA ASP A 294 -14.06 -9.11 9.36
C ASP A 294 -14.48 -7.66 9.58
N THR A 295 -14.21 -7.13 10.76
CA THR A 295 -14.39 -5.72 11.10
C THR A 295 -13.03 -5.10 11.43
N GLU A 296 -13.00 -3.80 11.74
CA GLU A 296 -11.77 -3.15 12.23
C GLU A 296 -11.20 -3.80 13.50
N ASN A 297 -12.05 -4.37 14.36
CA ASN A 297 -11.65 -4.81 15.71
C ASN A 297 -11.61 -6.33 15.87
N GLU A 298 -12.44 -7.05 15.13
CA GLU A 298 -12.64 -8.48 15.33
C GLU A 298 -13.09 -9.22 14.06
N THR A 299 -12.90 -10.53 14.06
CA THR A 299 -13.47 -11.46 13.09
C THR A 299 -14.58 -12.24 13.76
N LEU A 300 -15.81 -12.11 13.26
CA LEU A 300 -16.98 -12.87 13.73
C LEU A 300 -17.29 -14.00 12.75
N LEU A 301 -17.75 -15.13 13.28
CA LEU A 301 -18.02 -16.34 12.49
C LEU A 301 -19.48 -16.81 12.62
N ASP A 302 -19.96 -17.47 11.57
CA ASP A 302 -21.26 -18.15 11.47
C ASP A 302 -22.42 -17.32 12.04
N TYR A 303 -23.03 -17.78 13.14
CA TYR A 303 -24.18 -17.11 13.75
C TYR A 303 -23.86 -15.65 14.12
N GLN A 304 -22.69 -15.41 14.73
CA GLN A 304 -22.28 -14.06 15.13
C GLN A 304 -22.10 -13.16 13.90
N ALA A 305 -21.53 -13.70 12.83
CA ALA A 305 -21.35 -12.96 11.58
C ALA A 305 -22.70 -12.56 10.96
N LEU A 306 -23.65 -13.49 10.90
CA LEU A 306 -24.98 -13.22 10.33
C LEU A 306 -25.80 -12.25 11.19
N GLU A 307 -25.73 -12.36 12.52
CA GLU A 307 -26.40 -11.42 13.43
C GLU A 307 -25.79 -10.03 13.38
N TYR A 308 -24.48 -9.91 13.19
CA TYR A 308 -23.84 -8.64 12.94
C TYR A 308 -24.32 -8.04 11.62
N LEU A 309 -24.31 -8.85 10.55
CA LEU A 309 -24.72 -8.41 9.21
C LEU A 309 -26.13 -7.83 9.18
N LYS A 310 -27.11 -8.47 9.85
CA LYS A 310 -28.50 -7.99 9.95
C LYS A 310 -28.66 -6.61 10.59
N LYS A 311 -27.67 -6.15 11.37
CA LYS A 311 -27.68 -4.83 12.03
C LYS A 311 -27.13 -3.73 11.12
N LEU A 312 -26.53 -4.10 10.00
CA LEU A 312 -25.93 -3.16 9.05
C LEU A 312 -27.02 -2.56 8.16
N ALA A 313 -26.87 -1.26 7.91
CA ALA A 313 -27.72 -0.47 7.04
C ALA A 313 -26.85 0.36 6.09
N GLY A 314 -27.37 0.63 4.89
CA GLY A 314 -26.67 1.37 3.84
C GLY A 314 -26.58 0.55 2.55
N GLU A 315 -26.47 1.25 1.42
CA GLU A 315 -26.34 0.61 0.10
C GLU A 315 -24.98 -0.10 -0.01
N THR A 316 -25.00 -1.41 -0.21
CA THR A 316 -23.81 -2.21 -0.54
C THR A 316 -24.10 -3.15 -1.71
N ASN A 317 -23.02 -3.61 -2.35
CA ASN A 317 -23.10 -4.67 -3.33
C ASN A 317 -22.91 -6.03 -2.64
N VAL A 318 -23.78 -6.98 -2.95
CA VAL A 318 -23.61 -8.40 -2.64
C VAL A 318 -23.21 -9.10 -3.93
N MET A 319 -22.00 -9.64 -3.94
CA MET A 319 -21.40 -10.27 -5.10
C MET A 319 -21.41 -11.78 -4.92
N TYR A 320 -21.88 -12.49 -5.94
CA TYR A 320 -21.94 -13.95 -5.97
C TYR A 320 -20.93 -14.48 -6.98
N LEU A 321 -20.03 -15.32 -6.50
CA LEU A 321 -18.93 -15.91 -7.24
C LEU A 321 -19.10 -17.42 -7.32
N SER A 322 -18.86 -17.99 -8.49
CA SER A 322 -18.83 -19.43 -8.71
C SER A 322 -17.41 -19.91 -9.00
N LEU A 323 -17.25 -21.23 -8.92
CA LEU A 323 -16.11 -21.91 -9.53
C LEU A 323 -16.07 -21.61 -11.04
N ASP A 324 -14.88 -21.73 -11.62
CA ASP A 324 -14.69 -21.71 -13.08
C ASP A 324 -15.39 -22.89 -13.77
#